data_AF-A0A7J7IRG4-F1
#
_entry.id   AF-A0A7J7IRG4-F1
#
_cell.length_a   1.000
_cell.length_b   1.000
_cell.length_c   1.000
_cell.angle_alpha   90.00
_cell.angle_beta   90.00
_cell.angle_gamma   90.00
#
_symmetry.space_group_name_H-M   'P 1'
#
loop_
_entity.id
_entity.type
_entity.pdbx_description
1 polymer ?
#
loop_
_entity_poly.entity_id
_entity_poly.type
_entity_poly.pdbx_seq_one_letter_code
_entity_poly.pdbx_strand_id
1 'polypeptide(L)'
;MMTIMVAAMGLGGAYLGWAGRLNPDKRAGVKQKQTHATIMGAFTLLAFLGASGGMLSVAMQGFPVGQSAHSLSAVLVLVLLTFNGIYAGTGFGAGNKRGKEATEAIAQGRRLHAYLGAFIVGALPPPCISRCTDHSR
;
A
#
# COMPACT_ATOMS: atom_id res chain seq x y z
N MET A 1 11.59 -4.12 -12.43
CA MET A 1 10.21 -4.68 -12.38
C MET A 1 9.38 -4.07 -11.25
N MET A 2 9.84 -4.10 -9.98
CA MET A 2 9.10 -3.52 -8.85
C MET A 2 8.84 -1.99 -8.96
N THR A 3 9.77 -1.21 -9.50
CA THR A 3 9.63 0.25 -9.63
C THR A 3 8.44 0.66 -10.50
N ILE A 4 8.24 -0.02 -11.64
CA ILE A 4 7.13 0.27 -12.55
C ILE A 4 5.80 -0.09 -11.89
N MET A 5 5.74 -1.22 -11.20
CA MET A 5 4.56 -1.64 -10.44
C MET A 5 4.20 -0.62 -9.35
N VAL A 6 5.19 -0.16 -8.59
CA VAL A 6 5.05 0.89 -7.58
C VAL A 6 4.58 2.21 -8.19
N ALA A 7 5.17 2.64 -9.30
CA ALA A 7 4.80 3.90 -9.94
C ALA A 7 3.39 3.82 -10.55
N ALA A 8 3.10 2.80 -11.36
CA ALA A 8 1.84 2.69 -12.07
C ALA A 8 0.68 2.32 -11.13
N MET A 9 0.84 1.28 -10.32
CA MET A 9 -0.24 0.79 -9.47
C MET A 9 -0.25 1.48 -8.12
N GLY A 10 0.90 1.64 -7.48
CA GLY A 10 1.07 2.32 -6.19
C GLY A 10 0.63 3.79 -6.25
N LEU A 11 1.38 4.62 -6.97
CA LEU A 11 1.06 6.06 -7.10
C LEU A 11 -0.26 6.26 -7.86
N GLY A 12 -0.48 5.55 -8.97
CA GLY A 12 -1.70 5.69 -9.77
C GLY A 12 -2.96 5.32 -8.99
N GLY A 13 -2.96 4.20 -8.26
CA GLY A 13 -4.08 3.83 -7.41
C GLY A 13 -4.27 4.80 -6.25
N ALA A 14 -3.20 5.30 -5.61
CA ALA A 14 -3.30 6.27 -4.53
C ALA A 14 -3.90 7.60 -5.01
N TYR A 15 -3.46 8.07 -6.19
CA TYR A 15 -4.04 9.22 -6.86
C TYR A 15 -5.53 9.04 -7.11
N LEU A 16 -5.97 7.89 -7.63
CA LEU A 16 -7.40 7.61 -7.84
C LEU A 16 -8.21 7.64 -6.55
N GLY A 17 -7.64 7.13 -5.45
CA GLY A 17 -8.28 7.18 -4.13
C GLY A 17 -8.44 8.62 -3.64
N TRP A 18 -7.41 9.45 -3.82
CA TRP A 18 -7.43 10.85 -3.44
C TRP A 18 -8.36 11.70 -4.33
N ALA A 19 -8.27 11.52 -5.65
CA ALA A 19 -9.15 12.15 -6.63
C ALA A 19 -10.63 11.82 -6.34
N GLY A 20 -10.95 10.56 -6.07
CA GLY A 20 -12.30 10.14 -5.71
C GLY A 20 -12.84 10.80 -4.44
N ARG A 21 -11.96 11.17 -3.49
CA ARG A 21 -12.34 11.90 -2.28
C ARG A 21 -12.70 13.36 -2.57
N LEU A 22 -12.03 14.00 -3.53
CA LEU A 22 -12.20 15.42 -3.86
C LEU A 22 -13.14 15.68 -5.04
N ASN A 23 -13.61 14.63 -5.71
CA ASN A 23 -14.40 14.76 -6.93
C ASN A 23 -15.77 15.44 -6.67
N PRO A 24 -16.10 16.55 -7.34
CA PRO A 24 -17.40 17.20 -7.22
C PRO A 24 -18.54 16.36 -7.81
N ASP A 25 -18.27 15.57 -8.86
CA ASP A 25 -19.22 14.59 -9.38
C ASP A 25 -19.16 13.31 -8.54
N LYS A 26 -20.24 13.08 -7.77
CA LYS A 26 -20.36 11.91 -6.90
C LYS A 26 -20.31 10.59 -7.66
N ARG A 27 -20.85 10.52 -8.88
CA ARG A 27 -20.85 9.28 -9.68
C ARG A 27 -19.44 8.95 -10.14
N ALA A 28 -18.73 9.94 -10.68
CA ALA A 28 -17.33 9.78 -11.05
C ALA A 28 -16.44 9.46 -9.83
N GLY A 29 -16.69 10.10 -8.68
CA GLY A 29 -15.97 9.86 -7.44
C GLY A 29 -16.15 8.44 -6.89
N VAL A 30 -17.35 7.85 -6.99
CA VAL A 30 -17.58 6.44 -6.64
C VAL A 30 -16.79 5.51 -7.55
N LYS A 31 -16.83 5.76 -8.88
CA LYS A 31 -16.06 4.96 -9.84
C LYS A 31 -14.56 5.01 -9.54
N GLN A 32 -14.02 6.20 -9.27
CA GLN A 32 -12.60 6.37 -8.90
C GLN A 32 -12.22 5.58 -7.63
N LYS A 33 -13.06 5.59 -6.60
CA LYS A 33 -12.83 4.81 -5.37
C LYS A 33 -12.89 3.31 -5.60
N GLN A 34 -13.81 2.85 -6.45
CA GLN A 34 -13.90 1.45 -6.82
C GLN A 34 -12.65 1.00 -7.59
N THR A 35 -12.22 1.80 -8.57
CA THR A 35 -10.98 1.53 -9.31
C THR A 35 -9.75 1.57 -8.41
N HIS A 36 -9.67 2.52 -7.47
CA HIS A 36 -8.64 2.55 -6.43
C HIS A 36 -8.60 1.24 -5.64
N ALA A 37 -9.75 0.75 -5.15
CA ALA A 37 -9.81 -0.49 -4.38
C ALA A 37 -9.34 -1.70 -5.20
N THR A 38 -9.74 -1.79 -6.47
CA THR A 38 -9.30 -2.87 -7.37
C THR A 38 -7.79 -2.82 -7.62
N ILE A 39 -7.24 -1.65 -7.99
CA ILE A 39 -5.81 -1.50 -8.28
C ILE A 39 -4.97 -1.72 -7.02
N MET A 40 -5.38 -1.18 -5.87
CA MET A 40 -4.66 -1.36 -4.61
C MET A 40 -4.71 -2.79 -4.10
N GLY A 41 -5.84 -3.48 -4.28
CA GLY A 41 -5.94 -4.90 -3.95
C GLY A 41 -4.96 -5.74 -4.78
N ALA A 42 -4.95 -5.52 -6.11
CA ALA A 42 -4.00 -6.20 -7.01
C ALA A 42 -2.54 -5.82 -6.70
N PHE A 43 -2.26 -4.55 -6.44
CA PHE A 43 -0.94 -4.06 -6.06
C PHE A 43 -0.42 -4.74 -4.80
N THR A 44 -1.27 -4.84 -3.76
CA THR A 44 -0.93 -5.49 -2.50
C THR A 44 -0.57 -6.95 -2.72
N LEU A 45 -1.37 -7.70 -3.48
CA LEU A 45 -1.09 -9.10 -3.80
C LEU A 45 0.24 -9.27 -4.54
N LEU A 46 0.47 -8.47 -5.58
CA LEU A 46 1.72 -8.51 -6.34
C LEU A 46 2.93 -8.09 -5.51
N ALA A 47 2.76 -7.15 -4.57
CA ALA A 47 3.81 -6.74 -3.66
C ALA A 47 4.21 -7.87 -2.70
N PHE A 48 3.25 -8.65 -2.19
CA PHE A 48 3.54 -9.85 -1.40
C PHE A 48 4.27 -10.91 -2.22
N LEU A 49 3.82 -11.20 -3.44
CA LEU A 49 4.50 -12.15 -4.32
C LEU A 49 5.92 -11.70 -4.66
N GLY A 50 6.10 -10.40 -4.94
CA GLY A 50 7.40 -9.80 -5.19
C GLY A 50 8.33 -9.88 -3.98
N ALA A 51 7.82 -9.62 -2.77
CA ALA A 51 8.59 -9.73 -1.54
C ALA A 51 8.99 -11.18 -1.24
N SER A 52 8.08 -12.14 -1.41
CA SER A 52 8.38 -13.56 -1.27
C SER A 52 9.44 -14.03 -2.27
N GLY A 53 9.32 -13.63 -3.55
CA GLY A 53 10.33 -13.93 -4.57
C GLY A 53 11.68 -13.30 -4.28
N GLY A 54 11.70 -12.05 -3.78
CA GLY A 54 12.92 -11.37 -3.35
C GLY A 54 13.60 -12.06 -2.17
N MET A 55 12.85 -12.43 -1.13
CA MET A 55 13.37 -13.17 0.03
C MET A 55 13.90 -14.55 -0.36
N LEU A 56 13.17 -15.28 -1.22
CA LEU A 56 13.62 -16.58 -1.72
C LEU A 56 14.92 -16.46 -2.52
N SER A 57 15.04 -15.43 -3.36
CA SER A 57 16.26 -15.17 -4.12
C SER A 57 17.47 -14.91 -3.23
N VAL A 58 17.31 -14.10 -2.17
CA VAL A 58 18.37 -13.84 -1.16
C VAL A 58 18.75 -15.13 -0.42
N ALA A 59 17.75 -15.94 -0.04
CA ALA A 59 17.98 -17.21 0.65
C ALA A 59 18.75 -18.21 -0.23
N MET A 60 18.39 -18.35 -1.51
CA MET A 60 19.08 -19.23 -2.46
C MET A 60 20.53 -18.81 -2.72
N GLN A 61 20.83 -17.52 -2.59
CA GLN A 61 22.19 -16.99 -2.72
C GLN A 61 23.02 -17.13 -1.42
N GLY A 62 22.44 -17.64 -0.33
CA GLY A 62 23.13 -17.82 0.95
C GLY A 62 23.35 -16.52 1.74
N PHE A 63 22.72 -15.41 1.32
CA PHE A 63 22.81 -14.14 2.02
C PHE A 63 21.81 -14.08 3.20
N PRO A 64 22.11 -13.30 4.26
CA PRO A 64 21.21 -13.17 5.40
C PRO A 64 19.93 -12.42 5.02
N VAL A 65 18.79 -13.10 5.17
CA VAL A 65 17.45 -12.55 4.87
C VAL A 65 17.04 -11.52 5.92
N GLY A 66 16.46 -10.40 5.48
CA GLY A 66 15.87 -9.39 6.38
C GLY A 66 16.85 -8.41 7.01
N GLN A 67 18.15 -8.52 6.73
CA GLN A 67 19.18 -7.65 7.35
C GLN A 67 19.41 -6.33 6.61
N SER A 68 18.97 -6.21 5.36
CA SER A 68 19.16 -4.96 4.59
C SER A 68 18.13 -3.89 4.98
N ALA A 69 18.53 -2.62 4.91
CA ALA A 69 17.61 -1.49 5.09
C ALA A 69 16.43 -1.54 4.10
N HIS A 70 16.65 -2.04 2.88
CA HIS A 70 15.60 -2.25 1.89
C HIS A 70 14.59 -3.31 2.35
N SER A 71 15.05 -4.47 2.81
CA SER A 71 14.15 -5.54 3.28
C SER A 71 13.32 -5.12 4.49
N LEU A 72 13.91 -4.38 5.44
CA LEU A 72 13.20 -3.92 6.63
C LEU A 72 12.12 -2.88 6.28
N SER A 73 12.48 -1.89 5.46
CA SER A 73 11.52 -0.87 5.00
C SER A 73 10.41 -1.48 4.15
N ALA A 74 10.71 -2.46 3.29
CA ALA A 74 9.71 -3.17 2.50
C ALA A 74 8.73 -3.96 3.39
N VAL A 75 9.22 -4.68 4.40
CA VAL A 75 8.36 -5.39 5.37
C VAL A 75 7.46 -4.42 6.11
N LEU A 76 8.00 -3.28 6.59
CA LEU A 76 7.21 -2.27 7.28
C LEU A 76 6.09 -1.71 6.39
N VAL A 77 6.41 -1.38 5.13
CA VAL A 77 5.44 -0.89 4.14
C VAL A 77 4.36 -1.94 3.85
N LEU A 78 4.71 -3.21 3.69
CA LEU A 78 3.74 -4.29 3.45
C LEU A 78 2.80 -4.49 4.64
N VAL A 79 3.33 -4.43 5.86
CA VAL A 79 2.53 -4.51 7.08
C VAL A 79 1.54 -3.34 7.13
N LEU A 80 2.01 -2.11 6.94
CA LEU A 80 1.14 -0.92 6.93
C LEU A 80 0.09 -0.97 5.81
N LEU A 81 0.48 -1.42 4.60
CA LEU A 81 -0.42 -1.57 3.47
C LEU A 81 -1.52 -2.60 3.76
N THR A 82 -1.15 -3.72 4.37
CA THR A 82 -2.08 -4.77 4.77
C THR A 82 -3.08 -4.27 5.81
N PHE A 83 -2.60 -3.61 6.86
CA PHE A 83 -3.46 -3.01 7.87
C PHE A 83 -4.39 -1.97 7.27
N ASN A 84 -3.88 -1.10 6.40
CA ASN A 84 -4.68 -0.06 5.74
C ASN A 84 -5.78 -0.66 4.83
N GLY A 85 -5.47 -1.76 4.13
CA GLY A 85 -6.41 -2.50 3.29
C GLY A 85 -7.48 -3.24 4.09
N ILE A 86 -7.09 -3.98 5.13
CA ILE A 86 -8.03 -4.68 6.03
C ILE A 86 -8.95 -3.67 6.73
N TYR A 87 -8.40 -2.54 7.18
CA TYR A 87 -9.19 -1.49 7.81
C TYR A 87 -10.27 -0.91 6.89
N ALA A 88 -9.97 -0.75 5.60
CA ALA A 88 -10.98 -0.40 4.60
C ALA A 88 -11.99 -1.53 4.37
N GLY A 89 -11.52 -2.78 4.27
CA GLY A 89 -12.37 -3.96 4.04
C GLY A 89 -13.36 -4.27 5.17
N THR A 90 -13.02 -3.91 6.41
CA THR A 90 -13.89 -4.03 7.60
C THR A 90 -14.88 -2.87 7.76
N GLY A 91 -14.97 -1.97 6.77
CA GLY A 91 -15.93 -0.87 6.78
C GLY A 91 -15.49 0.36 7.56
N PHE A 92 -14.17 0.63 7.63
CA PHE A 92 -13.62 1.84 8.25
C PHE A 92 -13.99 2.02 9.73
N GLY A 93 -14.08 0.92 10.48
CA GLY A 93 -14.36 0.97 11.92
C GLY A 93 -15.83 1.17 12.30
N ALA A 94 -16.76 0.91 11.39
CA ALA A 94 -18.20 0.94 11.68
C ALA A 94 -18.61 -0.09 12.75
N GLY A 95 -18.08 -1.32 12.68
CA GLY A 95 -18.40 -2.40 13.62
C GLY A 95 -19.91 -2.60 13.77
N ASN A 96 -20.40 -2.64 15.02
CA ASN A 96 -21.82 -2.79 15.34
C ASN A 96 -22.56 -1.44 15.50
N LYS A 97 -21.90 -0.30 15.25
CA LYS A 97 -22.50 1.02 15.42
C LYS A 97 -23.64 1.21 14.42
N ARG A 98 -24.64 2.01 14.78
CA ARG A 98 -25.83 2.27 13.93
C ARG A 98 -26.14 3.75 13.82
N GLY A 99 -26.84 4.14 12.76
CA GLY A 99 -27.30 5.52 12.55
C GLY A 99 -26.18 6.56 12.45
N LYS A 100 -26.31 7.65 13.21
CA LYS A 100 -25.36 8.78 13.18
C LYS A 100 -23.97 8.36 13.65
N GLU A 101 -23.89 7.53 14.69
CA GLU A 101 -22.63 7.04 15.25
C GLU A 101 -21.81 6.23 14.23
N ALA A 102 -22.47 5.38 13.45
CA ALA A 102 -21.82 4.64 12.36
C ALA A 102 -21.31 5.58 11.27
N THR A 103 -22.12 6.57 10.90
CA THR A 103 -21.78 7.52 9.83
C THR A 103 -20.54 8.35 10.18
N GLU A 104 -20.45 8.79 11.43
CA GLU A 104 -19.30 9.53 11.96
C GLU A 104 -18.05 8.65 12.04
N ALA A 105 -18.17 7.42 12.57
CA ALA A 105 -17.07 6.47 12.62
C ALA A 105 -16.50 6.17 11.23
N ILE A 106 -17.36 5.91 10.24
CA ILE A 106 -16.94 5.67 8.85
C ILE A 106 -16.29 6.93 8.25
N ALA A 107 -16.81 8.13 8.54
CA ALA A 107 -16.22 9.38 8.06
C ALA A 107 -14.80 9.58 8.61
N GLN A 108 -14.59 9.34 9.91
CA GLN A 108 -13.27 9.39 10.53
C GLN A 108 -12.35 8.30 9.99
N GLY A 109 -12.84 7.06 9.88
CA GLY A 109 -12.05 5.95 9.37
C GLY A 109 -11.62 6.13 7.92
N ARG A 110 -12.48 6.69 7.06
CA ARG A 110 -12.08 7.06 5.69
C ARG A 110 -10.98 8.12 5.66
N ARG A 111 -10.98 9.07 6.60
CA ARG A 111 -9.90 10.07 6.71
C ARG A 111 -8.61 9.39 7.14
N LEU A 112 -8.64 8.55 8.17
CA LEU A 112 -7.48 7.79 8.64
C LEU A 112 -6.87 6.95 7.52
N HIS A 113 -7.69 6.18 6.81
CA HIS A 113 -7.25 5.38 5.66
C HIS A 113 -6.59 6.22 4.57
N ALA A 114 -7.16 7.39 4.25
CA ALA A 114 -6.61 8.26 3.22
C ALA A 114 -5.24 8.86 3.62
N TYR A 115 -5.10 9.35 4.86
CA TYR A 115 -3.84 9.93 5.33
C TYR A 115 -2.77 8.86 5.56
N LEU A 116 -3.15 7.71 6.13
CA LEU A 116 -2.25 6.56 6.27
C LEU A 116 -1.81 6.05 4.90
N GLY A 117 -2.73 5.93 3.94
CA GLY A 117 -2.41 5.55 2.56
C GLY A 117 -1.43 6.52 1.90
N ALA A 118 -1.64 7.83 2.05
CA ALA A 118 -0.71 8.84 1.52
C ALA A 118 0.68 8.75 2.17
N PHE A 119 0.73 8.52 3.49
CA PHE A 119 1.98 8.30 4.21
C PHE A 119 2.71 7.06 3.71
N ILE A 120 2.01 5.92 3.57
CA ILE A 120 2.58 4.66 3.07
C ILE A 120 3.20 4.91 1.69
N VAL A 121 2.48 5.57 0.79
CA VAL A 121 2.94 5.86 -0.57
C VAL A 121 4.21 6.73 -0.57
N GLY A 122 4.27 7.74 0.30
CA GLY A 122 5.47 8.58 0.47
C GLY A 122 6.64 7.87 1.17
N ALA A 123 6.35 6.84 1.96
CA ALA A 123 7.34 6.04 2.68
C ALA A 123 7.86 4.83 1.87
N LEU A 124 7.41 4.63 0.63
CA LEU A 124 7.94 3.55 -0.20
C LEU A 124 9.45 3.75 -0.41
N PRO A 125 10.26 2.70 -0.15
CA PRO A 125 11.70 2.82 -0.30
C PRO A 125 12.05 3.16 -1.75
N PRO A 126 13.02 4.06 -1.98
CA PRO A 126 13.50 4.33 -3.32
C PRO A 126 14.02 3.02 -3.95
N PRO A 127 13.89 2.87 -5.28
CA PRO A 127 14.45 1.70 -5.95
C PRO A 127 15.95 1.61 -5.64
N CYS A 128 16.41 0.41 -5.25
CA CYS A 128 17.82 0.13 -5.03
C CYS A 128 18.60 0.41 -6.33
N ILE A 129 19.20 1.60 -6.44
CA ILE A 129 20.13 1.95 -7.52
C ILE A 129 21.59 1.72 -7.08
N SER A 130 21.87 1.48 -5.79
CA SER A 130 23.24 1.40 -5.28
C SER A 130 23.44 0.25 -4.29
N ARG A 131 24.01 -0.86 -4.78
CA ARG A 131 25.06 -1.68 -4.13
C ARG A 131 25.35 -2.90 -5.00
N CYS A 132 26.07 -2.68 -6.10
CA CYS A 132 26.73 -3.75 -6.86
C CYS A 132 28.26 -3.76 -6.63
N THR A 133 28.81 -3.05 -5.63
CA THR A 133 30.27 -2.81 -5.56
C THR A 133 30.91 -3.04 -4.20
N ASP A 134 30.35 -3.87 -3.32
CA ASP A 134 31.01 -4.11 -2.01
C ASP A 134 30.89 -5.54 -1.50
N HIS A 135 31.18 -6.50 -2.38
CA HIS A 135 31.56 -7.86 -2.00
C HIS A 135 32.78 -8.29 -2.82
N SER A 136 33.90 -7.62 -2.59
CA SER A 136 35.24 -8.15 -2.88
C SER A 136 36.14 -7.84 -1.69
N ARG A 137 36.00 -8.63 -0.64
CA ARG A 137 37.03 -8.93 0.38
C ARG A 137 36.56 -10.08 1.24
#